data_AF-A0A3A9EN78-F1
#
_entry.id   AF-A0A3A9EN78-F1
#
_cell.length_a   1.000
_cell.length_b   1.000
_cell.length_c   1.000
_cell.angle_alpha   90.00
_cell.angle_beta   90.00
_cell.angle_gamma   90.00
#
_symmetry.space_group_name_H-M   'P 1'
#
loop_
_entity.id
_entity.type
_entity.pdbx_description
1 polymer ?
#
loop_
_entity_poly.entity_id
_entity_poly.type
_entity_poly.pdbx_seq_one_letter_code
_entity_poly.pdbx_strand_id
1 'polypeptide(L)'
;MSWTVQTIQIMLAMRMMATLLVLSILTIESFGLTAQAESEKLARLEMINTSIAQMTDHGYSFMRDSQPEKDIAVRAVSPLFDYDDNLTGCYMTFEANGISAGYVMLSLIDGTDPIVEFSFDGNGPISAVEEELYKDADEFFC
;
A
#
# COMPACT_ATOMS: atom_id res chain seq x y z
N MET A 1 18.14 -66.63 1.78
CA MET A 1 18.55 -65.20 1.64
C MET A 1 17.39 -64.28 1.24
N SER A 2 16.11 -64.59 1.52
CA SER A 2 14.98 -63.74 1.05
C SER A 2 14.37 -62.83 2.13
N TRP A 3 14.28 -63.30 3.38
CA TRP A 3 13.57 -62.58 4.45
C TRP A 3 14.26 -61.28 4.87
N THR A 4 15.58 -61.30 5.06
CA THR A 4 16.34 -60.12 5.50
C THR A 4 16.28 -58.98 4.49
N VAL A 5 16.33 -59.29 3.19
CA VAL A 5 16.22 -58.30 2.11
C VAL A 5 14.83 -57.69 2.08
N GLN A 6 13.78 -58.52 2.24
CA GLN A 6 12.39 -58.05 2.27
C GLN A 6 12.12 -57.14 3.47
N THR A 7 12.64 -57.46 4.66
CA THR A 7 12.48 -56.59 5.84
C THR A 7 13.19 -55.25 5.67
N ILE A 8 14.39 -55.25 5.06
CA ILE A 8 15.14 -54.01 4.77
C ILE A 8 14.37 -53.12 3.78
N GLN A 9 13.80 -53.69 2.73
CA GLN A 9 12.99 -52.95 1.75
C GLN A 9 11.73 -52.33 2.39
N ILE A 10 11.04 -53.07 3.27
CA ILE A 10 9.86 -52.55 4.00
C ILE A 10 10.26 -51.40 4.93
N MET A 11 11.35 -51.55 5.70
CA MET A 11 11.84 -50.49 6.58
C MET A 11 12.27 -49.24 5.80
N LEU A 12 12.86 -49.39 4.62
CA LEU A 12 13.23 -48.29 3.74
C LEU A 12 11.99 -47.58 3.18
N ALA A 13 10.99 -48.34 2.71
CA ALA A 13 9.73 -47.79 2.22
C ALA A 13 8.96 -47.02 3.29
N MET A 14 8.92 -47.54 4.53
CA MET A 14 8.29 -46.84 5.67
C MET A 14 9.01 -45.52 6.01
N ARG A 15 10.35 -45.50 5.97
CA ARG A 15 11.13 -44.27 6.18
C ARG A 15 10.85 -43.23 5.08
N MET A 16 10.80 -43.66 3.83
CA MET A 16 10.47 -42.77 2.70
C MET A 16 9.05 -42.19 2.80
N MET A 17 8.07 -43.01 3.19
CA MET A 17 6.70 -42.54 3.43
C MET A 17 6.62 -41.53 4.57
N ALA A 18 7.31 -41.79 5.69
CA ALA A 18 7.34 -40.87 6.82
C ALA A 18 7.97 -39.52 6.44
N THR A 19 9.05 -39.52 5.64
CA THR A 19 9.67 -38.27 5.16
C THR A 19 8.78 -37.51 4.19
N LEU A 20 8.05 -38.20 3.31
CA LEU A 20 7.12 -37.55 2.38
C LEU A 20 5.94 -36.90 3.12
N LEU A 21 5.41 -37.58 4.14
CA LEU A 21 4.34 -37.02 4.97
C LEU A 21 4.81 -35.74 5.69
N VAL A 22 5.96 -35.78 6.34
CA VAL A 22 6.52 -34.60 7.05
C VAL A 22 6.78 -33.45 6.08
N LEU A 23 7.36 -33.73 4.91
CA LEU A 23 7.60 -32.70 3.90
C LEU A 23 6.29 -32.05 3.42
N SER A 24 5.24 -32.84 3.20
CA SER A 24 3.94 -32.31 2.78
C SER A 24 3.30 -31.38 3.82
N ILE A 25 3.38 -31.74 5.11
CA ILE A 25 2.86 -30.92 6.20
C ILE A 25 3.60 -29.58 6.27
N LEU A 26 4.95 -29.62 6.24
CA LEU A 26 5.78 -28.42 6.26
C LEU A 26 5.49 -27.50 5.07
N THR A 27 5.26 -28.07 3.88
CA THR A 27 4.90 -27.25 2.72
C THR A 27 3.54 -26.57 2.89
N ILE A 28 2.51 -27.28 3.38
CA ILE A 28 1.18 -26.71 3.58
C ILE A 28 1.21 -25.55 4.58
N GLU A 29 1.96 -25.69 5.67
CA GLU A 29 2.12 -24.63 6.68
C GLU A 29 2.81 -23.39 6.08
N SER A 30 3.89 -23.59 5.30
CA SER A 30 4.59 -22.48 4.65
C SER A 30 3.72 -21.72 3.65
N PHE A 31 2.92 -22.43 2.84
CA PHE A 31 1.99 -21.81 1.89
C PHE A 31 0.85 -21.06 2.61
N GLY A 32 0.35 -21.60 3.71
CA GLY A 32 -0.66 -20.92 4.54
C GLY A 32 -0.14 -19.60 5.11
N LEU A 33 1.10 -19.59 5.61
CA LEU A 33 1.73 -18.40 6.17
C LEU A 33 1.94 -17.30 5.12
N THR A 34 2.41 -17.67 3.92
CA THR A 34 2.61 -16.71 2.83
C THR A 34 1.29 -16.14 2.33
N ALA A 35 0.26 -16.98 2.16
CA ALA A 35 -1.05 -16.53 1.72
C ALA A 35 -1.71 -15.57 2.72
N GLN A 36 -1.54 -15.83 4.03
CA GLN A 36 -2.02 -14.92 5.07
C GLN A 36 -1.32 -13.56 5.03
N ALA A 37 0.01 -13.56 4.92
CA ALA A 37 0.80 -12.32 4.84
C ALA A 37 0.44 -11.49 3.59
N GLU A 38 0.23 -12.13 2.43
CA GLU A 38 -0.23 -11.45 1.22
C GLU A 38 -1.64 -10.88 1.37
N SER A 39 -2.57 -11.64 1.96
CA SER A 39 -3.92 -11.17 2.22
C SER A 39 -3.96 -9.96 3.16
N GLU A 40 -3.14 -9.95 4.21
CA GLU A 40 -3.03 -8.84 5.14
C GLU A 40 -2.45 -7.59 4.46
N LYS A 41 -1.40 -7.77 3.65
CA LYS A 41 -0.82 -6.68 2.85
C LYS A 41 -1.85 -6.07 1.90
N LEU A 42 -2.63 -6.89 1.19
CA LEU A 42 -3.67 -6.43 0.28
C LEU A 42 -4.76 -5.64 1.01
N ALA A 43 -5.23 -6.14 2.16
CA ALA A 43 -6.22 -5.44 2.97
C ALA A 43 -5.70 -4.08 3.48
N ARG A 44 -4.42 -4.01 3.88
CA ARG A 44 -3.78 -2.75 4.29
C ARG A 44 -3.73 -1.75 3.13
N LEU A 45 -3.34 -2.20 1.93
CA LEU A 45 -3.29 -1.36 0.74
C LEU A 45 -4.67 -0.82 0.33
N GLU A 46 -5.70 -1.67 0.37
CA GLU A 46 -7.08 -1.26 0.08
C GLU A 46 -7.57 -0.18 1.06
N MET A 47 -7.27 -0.35 2.35
CA MET A 47 -7.61 0.62 3.39
C MET A 47 -6.89 1.96 3.19
N ILE A 48 -5.60 1.93 2.87
CA ILE A 48 -4.81 3.13 2.57
C ILE A 48 -5.39 3.87 1.36
N ASN A 49 -5.62 3.18 0.25
CA ASN A 49 -6.18 3.78 -0.97
C ASN A 49 -7.56 4.40 -0.73
N THR A 50 -8.41 3.72 0.05
CA THR A 50 -9.72 4.24 0.43
C THR A 50 -9.59 5.52 1.25
N SER A 51 -8.66 5.56 2.21
CA SER A 51 -8.42 6.73 3.05
C SER A 51 -7.86 7.91 2.25
N ILE A 52 -6.93 7.66 1.32
CA ILE A 52 -6.40 8.67 0.41
C ILE A 52 -7.52 9.27 -0.45
N ALA A 53 -8.42 8.44 -0.98
CA ALA A 53 -9.55 8.92 -1.77
C ALA A 53 -10.48 9.82 -0.95
N GLN A 54 -10.82 9.43 0.29
CA GLN A 54 -11.66 10.23 1.19
C GLN A 54 -11.02 11.57 1.53
N MET A 55 -9.72 11.58 1.86
CA MET A 55 -8.96 12.81 2.10
C MET A 55 -8.91 13.70 0.85
N THR A 56 -8.73 13.10 -0.32
CA THR A 56 -8.72 13.82 -1.60
C THR A 56 -10.05 14.53 -1.85
N ASP A 57 -11.16 13.81 -1.66
CA ASP A 57 -12.50 14.37 -1.80
C ASP A 57 -12.75 15.50 -0.79
N HIS A 58 -12.29 15.32 0.45
CA HIS A 58 -12.43 16.32 1.50
C HIS A 58 -11.65 17.60 1.19
N GLY A 59 -10.36 17.50 0.88
CA GLY A 59 -9.53 18.67 0.58
C GLY A 59 -9.90 19.35 -0.74
N TYR A 60 -10.33 18.59 -1.74
CA TYR A 60 -10.90 19.16 -2.96
C TYR A 60 -12.16 19.96 -2.69
N SER A 61 -13.10 19.40 -1.92
CA SER A 61 -14.35 20.08 -1.56
C SER A 61 -14.07 21.36 -0.78
N PHE A 62 -13.15 21.30 0.20
CA PHE A 62 -12.70 22.48 0.93
C PHE A 62 -12.14 23.55 -0.01
N MET A 63 -11.22 23.18 -0.90
CA MET A 63 -10.55 24.16 -1.76
C MET A 63 -11.52 24.81 -2.74
N ARG A 64 -12.38 24.00 -3.39
CA ARG A 64 -13.41 24.46 -4.32
C ARG A 64 -14.41 25.40 -3.64
N ASP A 65 -14.84 25.07 -2.43
CA ASP A 65 -15.88 25.83 -1.73
C ASP A 65 -15.32 27.09 -1.05
N SER A 66 -14.00 27.15 -0.82
CA SER A 66 -13.30 28.28 -0.18
C SER A 66 -12.78 29.33 -1.17
N GLN A 67 -12.63 29.00 -2.45
CA GLN A 67 -12.14 29.93 -3.47
C GLN A 67 -13.27 30.47 -4.37
N PRO A 68 -13.17 31.72 -4.84
CA PRO A 68 -14.15 32.31 -5.74
C PRO A 68 -14.08 31.73 -7.16
N GLU A 69 -12.91 31.32 -7.63
CA GLU A 69 -12.74 30.60 -8.89
C GLU A 69 -13.29 29.16 -8.78
N LYS A 70 -14.25 28.82 -9.65
CA LYS A 70 -14.87 27.49 -9.66
C LYS A 70 -14.14 26.45 -10.51
N ASP A 71 -13.11 26.86 -11.24
CA ASP A 71 -12.36 25.99 -12.16
C ASP A 71 -11.03 25.52 -11.55
N ILE A 72 -11.10 25.13 -10.27
CA ILE A 72 -9.99 24.53 -9.55
C ILE A 72 -9.96 23.03 -9.83
N ALA A 73 -8.78 22.54 -10.20
CA ALA A 73 -8.48 21.14 -10.39
C ALA A 73 -7.38 20.70 -9.41
N VAL A 74 -7.43 19.43 -9.01
CA VAL A 74 -6.33 18.78 -8.29
C VAL A 74 -5.19 18.55 -9.28
N ARG A 75 -4.01 19.07 -8.96
CA ARG A 75 -2.80 18.89 -9.77
C ARG A 75 -2.01 17.66 -9.31
N ALA A 76 -1.79 17.52 -8.02
CA ALA A 76 -1.07 16.40 -7.45
C ALA A 76 -1.58 16.07 -6.05
N VAL A 77 -1.51 14.78 -5.72
CA VAL A 77 -1.85 14.21 -4.41
C VAL A 77 -0.63 13.45 -3.92
N SER A 78 -0.12 13.79 -2.73
CA SER A 78 1.05 13.16 -2.12
C SER A 78 0.66 12.63 -0.74
N PRO A 79 0.50 11.30 -0.57
CA PRO A 79 0.25 10.71 0.74
C PRO A 79 1.46 10.88 1.65
N LEU A 80 1.20 11.11 2.94
CA LEU A 80 2.23 11.30 3.97
C LEU A 80 2.23 10.09 4.90
N PHE A 81 3.41 9.51 5.15
CA PHE A 81 3.58 8.32 5.97
C PHE A 81 4.50 8.59 7.16
N ASP A 82 4.30 7.88 8.27
CA ASP A 82 5.28 7.80 9.34
C ASP A 82 6.43 6.84 8.99
N TYR A 83 7.35 6.62 9.94
CA TYR A 83 8.48 5.70 9.76
C TYR A 83 8.10 4.22 9.66
N ASP A 84 6.84 3.87 9.97
CA ASP A 84 6.29 2.51 9.98
C ASP A 84 5.31 2.28 8.81
N ASP A 85 5.35 3.13 7.78
CA ASP A 85 4.49 3.14 6.60
C ASP A 85 2.99 3.30 6.91
N ASN A 86 2.63 3.90 8.04
CA ASN A 86 1.23 4.24 8.34
C ASN A 86 0.88 5.58 7.71
N LEU A 87 -0.27 5.64 7.05
CA LEU A 87 -0.78 6.87 6.47
C LEU A 87 -1.11 7.87 7.59
N THR A 88 -0.46 9.03 7.57
CA THR A 88 -0.61 10.10 8.58
C THR A 88 -1.27 11.36 8.04
N GLY A 89 -1.42 11.47 6.72
CA GLY A 89 -2.04 12.63 6.08
C GLY A 89 -1.91 12.63 4.57
N CYS A 90 -2.32 13.74 3.97
CA CYS A 90 -2.27 13.96 2.54
C CYS A 90 -1.93 15.41 2.22
N TYR A 91 -1.01 15.60 1.28
CA TYR A 91 -0.68 16.90 0.70
C TYR A 91 -1.26 16.99 -0.71
N MET A 92 -1.98 18.07 -1.01
CA MET A 92 -2.61 18.28 -2.31
C MET A 92 -2.24 19.65 -2.85
N THR A 93 -1.90 19.70 -4.13
CA THR A 93 -1.70 20.97 -4.86
C THR A 93 -2.80 21.14 -5.88
N PHE A 94 -3.14 22.39 -6.13
CA PHE A 94 -4.26 22.76 -7.00
C PHE A 94 -3.78 23.68 -8.12
N GLU A 95 -4.52 23.66 -9.22
CA GLU A 95 -4.35 24.61 -10.30
C GLU A 95 -5.69 25.14 -10.78
N ALA A 96 -5.66 26.36 -11.30
CA ALA A 96 -6.78 26.99 -11.99
C ALA A 96 -6.26 27.57 -13.30
N ASN A 97 -6.85 27.18 -14.43
CA ASN A 97 -6.41 27.61 -15.76
C ASN A 97 -4.90 27.36 -16.04
N GLY A 98 -4.34 26.27 -15.52
CA GLY A 98 -2.92 25.92 -15.68
C GLY A 98 -1.94 26.74 -14.83
N ILE A 99 -2.45 27.56 -13.89
CA ILE A 99 -1.65 28.31 -12.92
C ILE A 99 -1.85 27.70 -11.55
N SER A 100 -0.78 27.63 -10.74
CA SER A 100 -0.85 27.19 -9.35
C SER A 100 -1.91 27.98 -8.57
N ALA A 101 -2.80 27.25 -7.91
CA ALA A 101 -3.96 27.80 -7.19
C ALA A 101 -3.97 27.35 -5.72
N GLY A 102 -2.78 27.16 -5.15
CA GLY A 102 -2.61 26.83 -3.75
C GLY A 102 -2.47 25.35 -3.45
N TYR A 103 -2.57 25.03 -2.16
CA TYR A 103 -2.39 23.68 -1.62
C TYR A 103 -3.20 23.48 -0.33
N VAL A 104 -3.42 22.21 0.02
CA VAL A 104 -4.03 21.77 1.28
C VAL A 104 -3.19 20.63 1.86
N MET A 105 -2.98 20.67 3.18
CA MET A 105 -2.40 19.58 3.96
C MET A 105 -3.43 19.08 4.99
N LEU A 106 -3.75 17.79 4.89
CA LEU A 106 -4.64 17.07 5.79
C LEU A 106 -3.83 16.16 6.71
N SER A 107 -4.27 15.99 7.95
CA SER A 107 -3.71 15.01 8.88
C SER A 107 -4.76 13.98 9.28
N LEU A 108 -4.31 12.79 9.67
CA LEU A 108 -5.12 11.67 10.17
C LEU A 108 -4.82 11.34 11.64
N ILE A 109 -4.02 12.15 12.35
CA ILE A 109 -3.44 11.81 13.66
C ILE A 109 -4.50 11.58 14.75
N ASP A 110 -5.73 12.07 14.59
CA ASP A 110 -6.80 11.97 15.60
C ASP A 110 -8.09 11.29 15.09
N GLY A 111 -8.06 10.62 13.93
CA GLY A 111 -9.23 9.95 13.35
C GLY A 111 -10.32 10.90 12.85
N THR A 112 -10.04 12.21 12.87
CA THR A 112 -10.71 13.19 12.03
C THR A 112 -9.77 13.55 10.87
N ASP A 113 -10.29 14.13 9.79
CA ASP A 113 -9.48 14.64 8.67
C ASP A 113 -9.26 16.17 8.82
N PRO A 114 -8.61 16.70 9.88
CA PRO A 114 -8.46 18.13 10.02
C PRO A 114 -7.54 18.68 8.92
N ILE A 115 -7.98 19.79 8.32
CA ILE A 115 -7.11 20.66 7.54
C ILE A 115 -6.12 21.31 8.50
N VAL A 116 -4.85 20.93 8.37
CA VAL A 116 -3.77 21.42 9.23
C VAL A 116 -3.16 22.69 8.67
N GLU A 117 -3.05 22.78 7.35
CA GLU A 117 -2.49 23.93 6.66
C GLU A 117 -3.07 24.06 5.25
N PHE A 118 -3.23 25.29 4.78
CA PHE A 118 -3.62 25.57 3.40
C PHE A 118 -3.11 26.94 2.96
N SER A 119 -2.99 27.10 1.65
CA SER A 119 -2.81 28.39 0.99
C SER A 119 -3.64 28.41 -0.29
N PHE A 120 -4.13 29.58 -0.68
CA PHE A 120 -4.77 29.78 -1.99
C PHE A 120 -3.78 30.24 -3.08
N ASP A 121 -2.52 30.41 -2.72
CA ASP A 121 -1.46 30.82 -3.64
C ASP A 121 -0.22 29.92 -3.52
N GLY A 122 0.45 29.72 -4.65
CA GLY A 122 1.68 28.96 -4.79
C GLY A 122 1.55 27.44 -4.65
N ASN A 123 2.64 26.73 -4.92
CA ASN A 123 2.70 25.26 -4.86
C ASN A 123 2.93 24.72 -3.44
N GLY A 124 2.93 25.60 -2.44
CA GLY A 124 3.22 25.28 -1.05
C GLY A 124 4.67 24.89 -0.74
N PRO A 125 4.93 24.50 0.52
CA PRO A 125 6.29 24.26 1.03
C PRO A 125 6.88 22.93 0.56
N ILE A 126 6.03 22.00 0.14
CA ILE A 126 6.45 20.69 -0.35
C ILE A 126 6.40 20.76 -1.87
N SER A 127 7.57 20.74 -2.51
CA SER A 127 7.63 20.37 -3.92
C SER A 127 7.15 18.94 -4.00
N ALA A 128 5.95 18.71 -4.55
CA ALA A 128 5.49 17.36 -4.85
C ALA A 128 6.65 16.65 -5.57
N VAL A 129 7.24 15.66 -4.90
CA VAL A 129 8.30 14.87 -5.50
C VAL A 129 7.58 14.10 -6.59
N GLU A 130 7.80 14.51 -7.84
CA GLU A 130 7.25 13.83 -9.00
C GLU A 130 7.57 12.32 -8.88
N GLU A 131 6.56 11.49 -9.14
CA GLU A 131 6.61 10.04 -9.07
C GLU A 131 7.82 9.47 -9.82
N GLU A 132 8.90 9.16 -9.11
CA GLU A 132 9.92 8.19 -9.57
C GLU A 132 9.73 6.80 -8.92
N LEU A 133 8.67 6.58 -8.13
CA LEU A 133 8.46 5.34 -7.36
C LEU A 133 7.67 4.23 -8.09
N TYR A 134 7.35 4.40 -9.38
CA TYR A 134 6.63 3.40 -10.18
C TYR A 134 7.34 3.00 -11.50
N LYS A 135 8.68 3.04 -11.53
CA LYS A 135 9.45 2.59 -12.72
C LYS A 135 10.10 1.21 -12.61
N ASP A 136 10.15 0.61 -11.41
CA ASP A 136 10.89 -0.64 -11.19
C ASP A 136 10.00 -1.90 -11.12
N ALA A 137 8.67 -1.77 -11.29
CA ALA A 137 7.77 -2.93 -11.24
C ALA A 137 7.68 -3.73 -12.56
N ASP A 138 8.18 -3.19 -13.67
CA ASP A 138 8.12 -3.85 -14.99
C ASP A 138 9.38 -4.65 -15.38
N GLU A 139 10.46 -4.63 -14.57
CA GLU A 139 11.67 -5.42 -14.86
C GLU A 139 11.69 -6.84 -14.26
N PHE A 140 10.64 -7.25 -13.53
CA PHE A 140 10.58 -8.59 -12.91
C PHE A 140 9.80 -9.67 -13.68
N PHE A 141 9.28 -9.35 -14.87
CA PHE A 141 8.71 -10.34 -15.79
C PHE A 141 9.47 -10.36 -17.13
N CYS A 142 10.70 -10.89 -17.09
CA CYS A 142 11.33 -11.55 -18.24
C CYS A 142 11.43 -13.06 -17.96
#